data_AF-A0A2H9NWG6-F1
#
_entry.id   AF-A0A2H9NWG6-F1
#
_cell.length_a   1.000
_cell.length_b   1.000
_cell.length_c   1.000
_cell.angle_alpha   90.00
_cell.angle_beta   90.00
_cell.angle_gamma   90.00
#
_symmetry.space_group_name_H-M   'P 1'
#
loop_
_entity.id
_entity.type
_entity.pdbx_description
1 polymer ?
#
loop_
_entity_poly.entity_id
_entity_poly.type
_entity_poly.pdbx_seq_one_letter_code
_entity_poly.pdbx_strand_id
1 'polypeptide(L)'
;MDTSLLLNEARASVGSYCTAVCRALCCRKGYLLLKDEKELLAVTGRRKNTLLARGTLEKDHHGEMSLDLSLRCPRLTKKNTCAIHADTHRPPLCADFPLICFGKTIIPVSWCPAVQSGFFDTALHVLEAQGFRILDKKGEKPEKN
;
A
#
# COMPACT_ATOMS: atom_id res chain seq x y z
N MET A 1 -0.08 24.65 0.90
CA MET A 1 0.37 23.52 1.72
C MET A 1 0.83 22.44 0.75
N ASP A 2 1.99 21.84 0.97
CA ASP A 2 2.54 20.81 0.07
C ASP A 2 1.65 19.54 0.16
N THR A 3 1.12 19.07 -0.96
CA THR A 3 0.28 17.87 -1.05
C THR A 3 0.99 16.65 -0.46
N SER A 4 2.29 16.53 -0.69
CA SER A 4 3.09 15.43 -0.17
C SER A 4 3.16 15.48 1.36
N LEU A 5 3.23 16.68 1.95
CA LEU A 5 3.19 16.87 3.40
C LEU A 5 1.86 16.40 3.98
N LEU A 6 0.73 16.87 3.43
CA LEU A 6 -0.61 16.53 3.92
C LEU A 6 -0.90 15.01 3.83
N LEU A 7 -0.53 14.38 2.71
CA LEU A 7 -0.67 12.92 2.55
C LEU A 7 0.21 12.16 3.54
N ASN A 8 1.44 12.62 3.78
CA ASN A 8 2.34 11.97 4.73
C ASN A 8 1.86 12.13 6.17
N GLU A 9 1.35 13.30 6.55
CA GLU A 9 0.72 13.54 7.85
C GLU A 9 -0.51 12.65 8.04
N ALA A 10 -1.38 12.58 7.04
CA ALA A 10 -2.56 11.72 7.07
C ALA A 10 -2.17 10.24 7.22
N ARG A 11 -1.17 9.76 6.48
CA ARG A 11 -0.67 8.38 6.61
C ARG A 11 -0.01 8.12 7.97
N ALA A 12 0.70 9.11 8.53
CA ALA A 12 1.33 9.00 9.83
C ALA A 12 0.31 8.96 10.98
N SER A 13 -0.81 9.67 10.85
CA SER A 13 -1.82 9.78 11.91
C SER A 13 -2.47 8.43 12.28
N VAL A 14 -2.50 7.48 11.35
CA VAL A 14 -3.06 6.13 11.58
C VAL A 14 -2.06 5.14 12.16
N GLY A 15 -0.81 5.55 12.42
CA GLY A 15 0.24 4.65 12.90
C GLY A 15 -0.14 3.89 14.18
N SER A 16 -0.78 4.57 15.14
CA SER A 16 -1.28 3.97 16.39
C SER A 16 -2.43 2.99 16.14
N TYR A 17 -3.34 3.31 15.22
CA TYR A 17 -4.43 2.42 14.82
C TYR A 17 -3.90 1.15 14.13
N CYS A 18 -2.92 1.29 13.23
CA CYS A 18 -2.29 0.19 12.52
C CYS A 18 -1.56 -0.78 13.47
N THR A 19 -0.92 -0.27 14.52
CA THR A 19 -0.18 -1.09 15.51
C THR A 19 -1.12 -1.73 16.54
N ALA A 20 -2.05 -0.96 17.11
CA ALA A 20 -2.84 -1.39 18.26
C ALA A 20 -4.15 -2.10 17.88
N VAL A 21 -4.85 -1.61 16.85
CA VAL A 21 -6.20 -2.08 16.47
C VAL A 21 -6.12 -3.05 15.31
N CYS A 22 -5.64 -2.57 14.16
CA CYS A 22 -5.60 -3.37 12.94
C CYS A 22 -4.53 -4.48 13.01
N ARG A 23 -3.46 -4.26 13.78
CA ARG A 23 -2.25 -5.10 13.86
C ARG A 23 -1.63 -5.42 12.49
N ALA A 24 -2.00 -4.67 11.45
CA ALA A 24 -1.59 -4.90 10.07
C ALA A 24 -0.64 -3.79 9.62
N LEU A 25 0.64 -3.92 9.97
CA LEU A 25 1.64 -2.88 9.68
C LEU A 25 2.19 -2.90 8.24
N CYS A 26 1.71 -3.79 7.36
CA CYS A 26 1.96 -3.77 5.90
C CYS A 26 1.38 -5.00 5.16
N CYS A 27 0.89 -6.03 5.84
CA CYS A 27 0.66 -7.38 5.28
C CYS A 27 -0.79 -7.69 4.86
N ARG A 28 -1.59 -6.69 4.50
CA ARG A 28 -2.90 -6.94 3.87
C ARG A 28 -3.07 -6.25 2.53
N LYS A 29 -2.00 -5.67 1.98
CA LYS A 29 -1.91 -4.98 0.68
C LYS A 29 -2.43 -5.79 -0.53
N GLY A 30 -2.89 -7.01 -0.35
CA GLY A 30 -3.24 -7.94 -1.42
C GLY A 30 -1.95 -8.24 -2.17
N TYR A 31 -1.79 -7.62 -3.33
CA TYR A 31 -0.62 -7.78 -4.16
C TYR A 31 0.20 -6.49 -4.21
N LEU A 32 1.52 -6.65 -4.20
CA LEU A 32 2.47 -5.56 -4.42
C LEU A 32 3.08 -5.73 -5.81
N LEU A 33 2.75 -4.82 -6.71
CA LEU A 33 3.43 -4.72 -8.00
C LEU A 33 4.84 -4.13 -7.77
N LEU A 34 5.85 -4.80 -8.33
CA LEU A 34 7.26 -4.44 -8.23
C LEU A 34 7.71 -4.01 -9.62
N LYS A 35 8.00 -2.71 -9.77
CA LYS A 35 8.19 -2.06 -11.08
C LYS A 35 9.59 -2.25 -11.64
N ASP A 36 10.57 -2.44 -10.76
CA ASP A 36 11.96 -2.62 -11.17
C ASP A 36 12.69 -3.67 -10.32
N GLU A 37 13.87 -4.08 -10.80
CA GLU A 37 14.69 -5.10 -10.15
C GLU A 37 15.21 -4.64 -8.78
N LYS A 38 15.34 -3.33 -8.54
CA LYS A 38 15.79 -2.79 -7.24
C LYS A 38 14.69 -2.87 -6.20
N GLU A 39 13.46 -2.51 -6.55
CA GLU A 39 12.26 -2.73 -5.74
C GLU A 39 12.08 -4.21 -5.41
N LEU A 40 12.25 -5.06 -6.42
CA LEU A 40 12.21 -6.50 -6.27
C LEU A 40 13.26 -6.96 -5.25
N LEU A 41 14.54 -6.61 -5.43
CA LEU A 41 15.60 -6.97 -4.48
C LEU A 41 15.34 -6.40 -3.08
N ALA A 42 14.85 -5.17 -2.97
CA ALA A 42 14.53 -4.54 -1.70
C ALA A 42 13.49 -5.38 -0.95
N VAL A 43 12.43 -5.85 -1.61
CA VAL A 43 11.38 -6.64 -0.96
C VAL A 43 11.75 -8.11 -0.81
N THR A 44 12.28 -8.78 -1.83
CA THR A 44 12.53 -10.23 -1.79
C THR A 44 13.87 -10.57 -1.16
N GLY A 45 14.86 -9.69 -1.28
CA GLY A 45 16.25 -9.98 -0.96
C GLY A 45 16.73 -11.24 -1.64
N ARG A 46 17.46 -12.07 -0.90
CA ARG A 46 17.97 -13.37 -1.37
C ARG A 46 16.89 -14.44 -1.56
N ARG A 47 15.61 -14.16 -1.25
CA ARG A 47 14.53 -15.15 -1.27
C ARG A 47 13.74 -15.19 -2.59
N LYS A 48 14.14 -14.42 -3.61
CA LYS A 48 13.45 -14.32 -4.92
C LYS A 48 13.05 -15.70 -5.47
N ASN A 49 14.01 -16.62 -5.62
CA ASN A 49 13.77 -17.95 -6.18
C ASN A 49 12.84 -18.80 -5.31
N THR A 50 12.97 -18.70 -3.98
CA THR A 50 12.09 -19.41 -3.05
C THR A 50 10.65 -18.91 -3.10
N LEU A 51 10.46 -17.59 -3.28
CA LEU A 51 9.13 -16.98 -3.39
C LEU A 51 8.46 -17.34 -4.72
N LEU A 52 9.23 -17.39 -5.82
CA LEU A 52 8.77 -17.90 -7.13
C LEU A 52 8.30 -19.35 -7.03
N ALA A 53 9.12 -20.24 -6.44
CA ALA A 53 8.79 -21.66 -6.31
C ALA A 53 7.54 -21.92 -5.44
N ARG A 54 7.18 -20.98 -4.57
CA ARG A 54 6.00 -21.06 -3.69
C ARG A 54 4.77 -20.37 -4.27
N GLY A 55 4.85 -19.77 -5.46
CA GLY A 55 3.76 -18.97 -6.04
C GLY A 55 3.42 -17.71 -5.26
N THR A 56 4.28 -17.27 -4.32
CA THR A 56 4.06 -16.01 -3.58
C THR A 56 4.55 -14.81 -4.39
N LEU A 57 5.51 -15.03 -5.28
CA LEU A 57 6.00 -14.06 -6.24
C LEU A 57 5.65 -14.61 -7.62
N GLU A 58 4.90 -13.84 -8.39
CA GLU A 58 4.45 -14.23 -9.73
C GLU A 58 5.01 -13.23 -10.75
N LYS A 59 5.16 -13.72 -11.99
CA LYS A 59 5.52 -12.91 -13.13
C LYS A 59 4.37 -12.98 -14.12
N ASP A 60 3.85 -11.82 -14.51
CA ASP A 60 2.78 -11.78 -15.50
C ASP A 60 3.32 -11.95 -16.94
N HIS A 61 2.40 -11.92 -17.91
CA HIS A 61 2.70 -12.06 -19.33
C HIS A 61 3.44 -10.86 -19.94
N HIS A 62 3.41 -9.70 -19.28
CA HIS A 62 4.19 -8.51 -19.64
C HIS A 62 5.57 -8.49 -18.98
N GLY A 63 5.82 -9.43 -18.08
CA GLY A 63 7.06 -9.59 -17.35
C GLY A 63 7.15 -8.76 -16.08
N GLU A 64 6.04 -8.15 -15.65
CA GLU A 64 5.95 -7.45 -14.36
C GLU A 64 5.86 -8.46 -13.21
N MET A 65 6.47 -8.10 -12.09
CA MET A 65 6.55 -8.97 -10.91
C MET A 65 5.52 -8.53 -9.88
N SER A 66 4.67 -9.46 -9.42
CA SER A 66 3.70 -9.22 -8.36
C SER A 66 3.99 -10.10 -7.16
N LEU A 67 3.93 -9.53 -5.96
CA LEU A 67 4.14 -10.26 -4.71
C LEU A 67 2.83 -10.32 -3.94
N ASP A 68 2.33 -11.53 -3.68
CA ASP A 68 1.21 -11.76 -2.78
C ASP A 68 1.64 -11.52 -1.33
N LEU A 69 0.97 -10.56 -0.70
CA LEU A 69 1.17 -10.17 0.69
C LEU A 69 0.11 -10.77 1.63
N SER A 70 -0.83 -11.59 1.13
CA SER A 70 -1.88 -12.26 1.90
C SER A 70 -1.31 -13.14 3.02
N LEU A 71 -0.18 -13.80 2.76
CA LEU A 71 0.48 -14.67 3.73
C LEU A 71 1.31 -13.86 4.74
N ARG A 72 2.27 -13.06 4.25
CA ARG A 72 3.12 -12.12 5.02
C ARG A 72 4.12 -11.43 4.10
N CYS A 73 4.41 -10.16 4.33
CA CYS A 73 5.56 -9.50 3.70
C CYS A 73 6.89 -10.17 4.12
N PRO A 74 7.77 -10.56 3.17
CA PRO A 74 9.05 -11.22 3.48
C PRO A 74 10.03 -10.34 4.27
N ARG A 75 9.83 -9.01 4.26
CA ARG A 75 10.61 -8.02 5.04
C ARG A 75 9.99 -7.66 6.39
N LEU A 76 8.88 -8.28 6.78
CA LEU A 76 8.33 -8.07 8.11
C LEU A 76 9.21 -8.78 9.16
N THR A 77 9.74 -8.02 10.11
CA THR A 77 10.53 -8.58 11.23
C THR A 77 9.64 -9.42 12.17
N LYS A 78 10.28 -10.13 13.11
CA LYS A 78 9.57 -10.86 14.18
C LYS A 78 8.76 -9.92 15.09
N LYS A 79 9.14 -8.65 15.19
CA LYS A 79 8.44 -7.61 15.97
C LYS A 79 7.34 -6.91 15.18
N ASN A 80 6.95 -7.46 14.02
CA ASN A 80 5.98 -6.86 13.11
C ASN A 80 6.35 -5.46 12.61
N THR A 81 7.64 -5.17 12.50
CA THR A 81 8.15 -3.91 11.90
C THR A 81 8.68 -4.16 10.49
N CYS A 82 8.62 -3.14 9.64
CA CYS A 82 9.16 -3.23 8.28
C CYS A 82 10.68 -3.09 8.29
N ALA A 83 11.42 -4.13 7.88
CA ALA A 83 12.89 -4.12 7.86
C ALA A 83 13.49 -3.20 6.80
N ILE A 84 12.69 -2.80 5.81
CA ILE A 84 13.10 -1.92 4.70
C ILE A 84 12.42 -0.55 4.79
N HIS A 85 11.93 -0.15 5.98
CA HIS A 85 11.19 1.09 6.10
C HIS A 85 12.00 2.31 5.63
N ALA A 86 13.30 2.35 5.94
CA ALA A 86 14.20 3.42 5.53
C ALA A 86 14.97 3.14 4.22
N ASP A 87 14.67 2.04 3.52
CA ASP A 87 15.35 1.69 2.26
C ASP A 87 14.89 2.63 1.14
N THR A 88 15.83 3.23 0.43
CA THR A 88 15.55 4.15 -0.69
C THR A 88 14.92 3.44 -1.89
N HIS A 89 15.05 2.11 -1.97
CA HIS A 89 14.43 1.26 -2.98
C HIS A 89 13.16 0.57 -2.46
N ARG A 90 12.65 0.97 -1.28
CA ARG A 90 11.34 0.55 -0.81
C ARG A 90 10.29 0.96 -1.86
N PRO A 91 9.45 0.03 -2.36
CA PRO A 91 8.50 0.37 -3.42
C PRO A 91 7.60 1.55 -3.02
N PRO A 92 7.34 2.53 -3.90
CA PRO A 92 6.49 3.68 -3.59
C PRO A 92 5.10 3.26 -3.07
N LEU A 93 4.52 2.20 -3.64
CA LEU A 93 3.25 1.63 -3.18
C LEU A 93 3.29 1.15 -1.72
N CYS A 94 4.47 0.78 -1.19
CA CYS A 94 4.63 0.48 0.22
C CYS A 94 4.43 1.72 1.09
N ALA A 95 4.97 2.87 0.66
CA ALA A 95 4.93 4.16 1.34
C ALA A 95 3.58 4.86 1.20
N ASP A 96 2.96 4.76 0.03
CA ASP A 96 1.76 5.53 -0.29
C ASP A 96 0.48 4.95 0.32
N PHE A 97 0.47 3.66 0.61
CA PHE A 97 -0.68 3.00 1.23
C PHE A 97 -1.00 3.56 2.64
N PRO A 98 -2.29 3.69 3.01
CA PRO A 98 -3.48 3.27 2.25
C PRO A 98 -4.08 4.35 1.33
N LEU A 99 -3.43 5.50 1.17
CA LEU A 99 -3.87 6.59 0.30
C LEU A 99 -2.94 6.72 -0.91
N ILE A 100 -3.19 5.96 -1.96
CA ILE A 100 -2.29 5.94 -3.13
C ILE A 100 -2.51 7.21 -3.95
N CYS A 101 -1.44 7.93 -4.29
CA CYS A 101 -1.51 9.19 -5.05
C CYS A 101 -0.90 9.02 -6.43
N PHE A 102 -1.65 9.36 -7.48
CA PHE A 102 -1.21 9.40 -8.87
C PHE A 102 -1.57 10.76 -9.47
N GLY A 103 -0.60 11.68 -9.52
CA GLY A 103 -0.83 13.04 -9.98
C GLY A 103 -1.89 13.74 -9.11
N LYS A 104 -3.02 14.14 -9.71
CA LYS A 104 -4.16 14.73 -8.98
C LYS A 104 -5.22 13.73 -8.54
N THR A 105 -4.92 12.42 -8.60
CA THR A 105 -5.87 11.38 -8.21
C THR A 105 -5.43 10.67 -6.95
N ILE A 106 -6.31 10.60 -5.96
CA ILE A 106 -6.11 9.84 -4.72
C ILE A 106 -7.00 8.61 -4.76
N ILE A 107 -6.41 7.46 -4.41
CA ILE A 107 -7.09 6.17 -4.32
C ILE A 107 -6.99 5.68 -2.87
N PRO A 108 -8.03 5.91 -2.06
CA PRO A 108 -8.15 5.27 -0.75
C PRO A 108 -8.37 3.78 -0.95
N VAL A 109 -7.54 2.96 -0.30
CA VAL A 109 -7.68 1.52 -0.43
C VAL A 109 -8.86 1.02 0.40
N SER A 110 -9.97 0.71 -0.27
CA SER A 110 -11.30 0.47 0.33
C SER A 110 -11.39 -0.71 1.31
N TRP A 111 -10.46 -1.66 1.25
CA TRP A 111 -10.39 -2.79 2.20
C TRP A 111 -9.53 -2.47 3.44
N CYS A 112 -8.85 -1.32 3.49
CA CYS A 112 -8.09 -0.90 4.65
C CYS A 112 -9.03 -0.51 5.81
N PRO A 113 -8.92 -1.12 7.00
CA PRO A 113 -9.80 -0.79 8.12
C PRO A 113 -9.73 0.68 8.56
N ALA A 114 -8.57 1.33 8.44
CA ALA A 114 -8.43 2.76 8.75
C ALA A 114 -9.19 3.65 7.75
N VAL A 115 -9.19 3.28 6.46
CA VAL A 115 -10.00 3.94 5.43
C VAL A 115 -11.49 3.72 5.70
N GLN A 116 -11.89 2.48 5.99
CA GLN A 116 -13.29 2.14 6.31
C GLN A 116 -13.81 2.84 7.57
N SER A 117 -12.92 3.18 8.51
CA SER A 117 -13.27 3.87 9.76
C SER A 117 -13.21 5.41 9.64
N GLY A 118 -13.00 5.96 8.44
CA GLY A 118 -13.02 7.41 8.20
C GLY A 118 -11.80 8.18 8.71
N PHE A 119 -10.69 7.52 9.05
CA PHE A 119 -9.50 8.21 9.59
C PHE A 119 -8.88 9.24 8.64
N PHE A 120 -9.17 9.13 7.35
CA PHE A 120 -8.61 9.99 6.32
C PHE A 120 -9.59 11.06 5.83
N ASP A 121 -10.84 11.07 6.30
CA ASP A 121 -11.91 11.90 5.74
C ASP A 121 -11.51 13.38 5.76
N THR A 122 -11.02 13.90 6.88
CA THR A 122 -10.55 15.29 6.98
C THR A 122 -9.48 15.61 5.94
N ALA A 123 -8.48 14.75 5.75
CA ALA A 123 -7.42 14.96 4.77
C ALA A 123 -7.95 14.87 3.33
N LEU A 124 -8.84 13.91 3.05
CA LEU A 124 -9.46 13.73 1.74
C LEU A 124 -10.32 14.95 1.35
N HIS A 125 -11.09 15.49 2.29
CA HIS A 125 -11.87 16.73 2.09
C HIS A 125 -10.97 17.92 1.76
N VAL A 126 -9.84 18.08 2.47
CA VAL A 126 -8.88 19.16 2.17
C VAL A 126 -8.25 19.00 0.79
N LEU A 127 -7.91 17.76 0.39
CA LEU A 127 -7.35 17.47 -0.92
C LEU A 127 -8.36 17.72 -2.04
N GLU A 128 -9.61 17.31 -1.85
CA GLU A 128 -10.69 17.56 -2.81
C GLU A 128 -10.92 19.06 -3.01
N ALA A 129 -10.92 19.85 -1.92
CA ALA A 129 -11.00 21.32 -2.00
C ALA A 129 -9.81 21.97 -2.74
N GLN A 130 -8.67 21.28 -2.84
CA GLN A 130 -7.50 21.70 -3.62
C GLN A 130 -7.54 21.21 -5.08
N GLY A 131 -8.63 20.57 -5.51
CA GLY A 131 -8.84 20.09 -6.87
C GLY A 131 -8.24 18.71 -7.14
N PHE A 132 -8.02 17.89 -6.11
CA PHE A 132 -7.72 16.47 -6.28
C PHE A 132 -9.01 15.69 -6.52
N ARG A 133 -8.93 14.67 -7.37
CA ARG A 133 -9.99 13.69 -7.59
C ARG A 133 -9.81 12.51 -6.64
N ILE A 134 -10.80 12.23 -5.82
CA ILE A 134 -10.81 11.03 -4.96
C ILE A 134 -11.56 9.91 -5.69
N LEU A 135 -10.90 8.78 -5.95
CA LEU A 135 -11.54 7.60 -6.53
C LEU A 135 -12.12 6.74 -5.40
N ASP A 136 -13.34 7.05 -4.99
CA ASP A 136 -14.08 6.22 -4.06
C ASP A 136 -14.54 4.93 -4.78
N LYS A 137 -13.93 3.79 -4.43
CA LYS A 137 -14.56 2.47 -4.64
C LYS A 137 -15.57 2.18 -3.52
N LYS A 138 -16.40 3.14 -3.14
CA LYS A 138 -17.63 2.82 -2.39
C LYS A 138 -18.51 2.07 -3.38
N GLY A 139 -18.58 0.75 -3.22
CA GLY A 139 -19.15 -0.19 -4.17
C GLY A 139 -20.30 0.32 -5.03
N GLU A 140 -20.02 0.61 -6.29
CA GLU A 140 -20.94 0.21 -7.35
C GLU A 140 -20.98 -1.32 -7.30
N LYS A 141 -22.08 -1.86 -6.76
CA LYS A 141 -22.44 -3.25 -7.10
C LYS A 141 -22.49 -3.28 -8.63
N PRO A 142 -21.87 -4.26 -9.31
CA PRO A 142 -22.14 -4.45 -10.73
C PRO A 142 -23.64 -4.67 -10.86
N GLU A 143 -24.33 -3.76 -11.53
CA GLU A 143 -25.66 -4.03 -12.05
C GLU A 143 -25.49 -5.24 -12.98
N LYS A 144 -26.03 -6.38 -12.53
CA LYS A 144 -26.19 -7.53 -13.38
C LYS A 144 -27.25 -7.14 -14.42
N ASN A 145 -26.81 -6.92 -15.65
CA ASN A 145 -27.66 -7.12 -16.82
C ASN A 145 -28.12 -8.58 -16.90
#